data_AF-A0A7K5LBQ0-F1
#
_entry.id   AF-A0A7K5LBQ0-F1
#
_cell.length_a   1.000
_cell.length_b   1.000
_cell.length_c   1.000
_cell.angle_alpha   90.00
_cell.angle_beta   90.00
_cell.angle_gamma   90.00
#
_symmetry.space_group_name_H-M   'P 1'
#
loop_
_entity.id
_entity.type
_entity.pdbx_description
1 polymer ?
#
loop_
_entity_poly.entity_id
_entity_poly.type
_entity_poly.pdbx_seq_one_letter_code
_entity_poly.pdbx_strand_id
1 'polypeptide(L)'
;ASGRRMSKAVRDFLFAQQVQAPLEVYSEWLTVGHVDEFLTFVPAFDRKGFRLLLASPNACFQLFREKQRQGHGEATQFIGERSSGSLPGVQAGNGNSSPSSSSSCSSPQRCIDWNRDLLKQELGLTEQDIIDIPQLFVLNDSRADALFPDMVNMLVLGRHLGIPKPFGPAVGGSCCLEQRVRELLEPLGLSCTFIDDFFSYHVLAGDVHCGTNVRRKPFAFKWWHMVP
;
A
#
# COMPACT_ATOMS: atom_id res chain seq x y z
N ALA A 1 -18.59 -14.19 13.29
CA ALA A 1 -17.83 -15.13 12.44
C ALA A 1 -16.37 -15.07 12.87
N SER A 2 -15.67 -16.21 12.97
CA SER A 2 -14.23 -16.22 13.23
C SER A 2 -13.49 -15.74 11.97
N GLY A 3 -12.60 -14.76 12.11
CA GLY A 3 -11.84 -14.19 10.98
C GLY A 3 -10.89 -15.20 10.32
N ARG A 4 -10.48 -14.93 9.09
CA ARG A 4 -9.37 -15.60 8.41
C ARG A 4 -8.08 -15.32 9.16
N ARG A 5 -7.33 -16.38 9.46
CA ARG A 5 -5.97 -16.30 9.99
C ARG A 5 -5.09 -17.31 9.28
N MET A 6 -3.81 -16.98 9.12
CA MET A 6 -2.81 -17.91 8.61
C MET A 6 -2.83 -19.22 9.41
N SER A 7 -2.63 -20.35 8.70
CA SER A 7 -2.69 -21.68 9.31
C SER A 7 -1.76 -21.77 10.53
N LYS A 8 -2.21 -22.47 11.58
CA LYS A 8 -1.43 -22.61 12.81
C LYS A 8 -0.06 -23.23 12.56
N ALA A 9 0.02 -24.24 11.72
CA ALA A 9 1.28 -24.92 11.40
C ALA A 9 2.34 -23.96 10.82
N VAL A 10 1.94 -23.04 9.92
CA VAL A 10 2.89 -22.08 9.33
C VAL A 10 3.27 -21.01 10.36
N ARG A 11 2.33 -20.52 11.16
CA ARG A 11 2.64 -19.57 12.23
C ARG A 11 3.62 -20.18 13.23
N ASP A 12 3.33 -21.37 13.75
CA ASP A 12 4.20 -22.08 14.68
C ASP A 12 5.59 -22.29 14.09
N PHE A 13 5.69 -22.65 12.81
CA PHE A 13 6.96 -22.77 12.10
C PHE A 13 7.74 -21.45 12.08
N LEU A 14 7.10 -20.33 11.72
CA LEU A 14 7.75 -19.01 11.67
C LEU A 14 8.21 -18.55 13.07
N PHE A 15 7.36 -18.70 14.09
CA PHE A 15 7.70 -18.35 15.47
C PHE A 15 8.84 -19.23 16.02
N ALA A 16 8.89 -20.52 15.64
CA ALA A 16 9.95 -21.42 16.05
C ALA A 16 11.35 -21.02 15.53
N GLN A 17 11.45 -20.17 14.50
CA GLN A 17 12.73 -19.70 13.98
C GLN A 17 13.44 -18.72 14.91
N GLN A 18 12.69 -18.03 15.80
CA GLN A 18 13.13 -17.07 16.82
C GLN A 18 13.83 -15.80 16.30
N VAL A 19 14.75 -15.92 15.34
CA VAL A 19 15.69 -14.87 14.92
C VAL A 19 15.07 -13.74 14.08
N GLN A 20 13.76 -13.73 13.89
CA GLN A 20 13.02 -12.68 13.18
C GLN A 20 11.69 -12.32 13.84
N ALA A 21 11.48 -12.76 15.10
CA ALA A 21 10.32 -12.46 15.97
C ALA A 21 9.06 -11.98 15.21
N PRO A 22 8.26 -12.89 14.59
CA PRO A 22 7.18 -12.51 13.68
C PRO A 22 6.13 -11.59 14.32
N LEU A 23 5.70 -10.59 13.56
CA LEU A 23 4.62 -9.67 13.90
C LEU A 23 3.37 -10.01 13.08
N GLU A 24 2.22 -10.17 13.73
CA GLU A 24 0.93 -10.32 13.05
C GLU A 24 0.28 -8.95 12.83
N VAL A 25 -0.03 -8.63 11.58
CA VAL A 25 -0.72 -7.39 11.17
C VAL A 25 -2.15 -7.69 10.73
N TYR A 26 -3.03 -6.69 10.74
CA TYR A 26 -4.43 -6.83 10.39
C TYR A 26 -4.65 -6.62 8.89
N SER A 27 -4.77 -7.73 8.13
CA SER A 27 -5.02 -7.72 6.68
C SER A 27 -6.42 -8.19 6.27
N GLU A 28 -7.23 -8.67 7.21
CA GLU A 28 -8.52 -9.31 6.88
C GLU A 28 -9.57 -8.38 6.26
N TRP A 29 -9.35 -7.07 6.39
CA TRP A 29 -10.16 -6.03 5.78
C TRP A 29 -10.01 -5.98 4.25
N LEU A 30 -8.99 -6.63 3.67
CA LEU A 30 -8.82 -6.82 2.23
C LEU A 30 -9.44 -8.13 1.78
N THR A 31 -9.99 -8.19 0.56
CA THR A 31 -10.62 -9.40 0.01
C THR A 31 -9.60 -10.53 -0.11
N VAL A 32 -8.44 -10.27 -0.72
CA VAL A 32 -7.34 -11.23 -0.81
C VAL A 32 -6.74 -11.43 0.58
N GLY A 33 -6.42 -10.34 1.29
CA GLY A 33 -6.06 -10.38 2.70
C GLY A 33 -4.57 -10.54 2.93
N HIS A 34 -3.75 -10.03 2.00
CA HIS A 34 -2.30 -10.04 2.09
C HIS A 34 -1.75 -8.69 2.57
N VAL A 35 -0.55 -8.73 3.12
CA VAL A 35 0.10 -7.54 3.70
C VAL A 35 0.76 -6.66 2.65
N ASP A 36 1.18 -7.26 1.54
CA ASP A 36 1.82 -6.57 0.41
C ASP A 36 0.83 -5.73 -0.42
N GLU A 37 -0.46 -5.84 -0.14
CA GLU A 37 -1.52 -4.97 -0.68
C GLU A 37 -1.59 -3.61 0.04
N PHE A 38 -0.93 -3.39 1.17
CA PHE A 38 -1.03 -2.10 1.86
C PHE A 38 0.26 -1.60 2.51
N LEU A 39 1.32 -2.41 2.53
CA LEU A 39 2.62 -1.97 3.02
C LEU A 39 3.78 -2.55 2.22
N THR A 40 4.86 -1.77 2.10
CA THR A 40 6.16 -2.25 1.61
C THR A 40 7.31 -1.44 2.24
N PHE A 41 8.55 -1.87 2.03
CA PHE A 41 9.73 -1.15 2.49
C PHE A 41 10.67 -0.81 1.33
N VAL A 42 11.17 0.42 1.32
CA VAL A 42 12.18 0.89 0.36
C VAL A 42 13.44 1.37 1.08
N PRO A 43 14.64 1.20 0.49
CA PRO A 43 15.86 1.73 1.10
C PRO A 43 15.86 3.26 1.04
N ALA A 44 16.49 3.88 2.03
CA ALA A 44 16.75 5.31 2.08
C ALA A 44 18.16 5.52 2.65
N PHE A 45 18.89 6.53 2.16
CA PHE A 45 20.28 6.76 2.58
C PHE A 45 20.41 7.55 3.89
N ASP A 46 19.30 7.91 4.51
CA ASP A 46 19.24 8.67 5.76
C ASP A 46 18.59 7.85 6.89
N ARG A 47 18.66 8.40 8.10
CA ARG A 47 17.97 7.89 9.30
C ARG A 47 18.22 6.39 9.52
N LYS A 48 17.14 5.59 9.54
CA LYS A 48 17.14 4.15 9.79
C LYS A 48 17.56 3.31 8.57
N GLY A 49 17.88 3.95 7.44
CA GLY A 49 18.29 3.26 6.22
C GLY A 49 17.14 2.79 5.32
N PHE A 50 15.89 3.08 5.70
CA PHE A 50 14.70 2.69 4.96
C PHE A 50 13.52 3.64 5.21
N ARG A 51 12.44 3.45 4.44
CA ARG A 51 11.10 3.99 4.69
C ARG A 51 10.07 2.86 4.59
N LEU A 52 9.08 2.91 5.47
CA LEU A 52 7.84 2.15 5.35
C LEU A 52 6.92 2.93 4.40
N LEU A 53 6.45 2.29 3.33
CA LEU A 53 5.41 2.83 2.47
C LEU A 53 4.08 2.22 2.89
N LEU A 54 3.05 3.05 3.08
CA LEU A 54 1.69 2.60 3.35
C LEU A 54 0.73 3.10 2.27
N ALA A 55 -0.18 2.24 1.83
CA ALA A 55 -1.32 2.66 1.02
C ALA A 55 -2.13 3.72 1.80
N SER A 56 -2.68 4.74 1.14
CA SER A 56 -3.37 5.82 1.83
C SER A 56 -4.53 6.41 1.01
N PRO A 57 -5.78 6.00 1.31
CA PRO A 57 -6.99 6.65 0.80
C PRO A 57 -7.04 8.15 1.09
N ASN A 58 -6.63 8.56 2.28
CA ASN A 58 -6.59 9.98 2.64
C ASN A 58 -5.65 10.77 1.74
N ALA A 59 -4.44 10.26 1.48
CA ALA A 59 -3.49 10.92 0.57
C ALA A 59 -4.04 11.02 -0.86
N CYS A 60 -4.75 9.98 -1.33
CA CYS A 60 -5.39 10.01 -2.64
C CYS A 60 -6.53 11.05 -2.73
N PHE A 61 -7.42 11.09 -1.73
CA PHE A 61 -8.48 12.09 -1.68
C PHE A 61 -7.95 13.52 -1.55
N GLN A 62 -6.84 13.72 -0.85
CA GLN A 62 -6.17 15.02 -0.75
C GLN A 62 -5.60 15.44 -2.11
N LEU A 63 -4.87 14.55 -2.80
CA LEU A 63 -4.34 14.81 -4.14
C LEU A 63 -5.46 15.17 -5.13
N PHE A 64 -6.56 14.40 -5.14
CA PHE A 64 -7.67 14.67 -6.05
C PHE A 64 -8.36 16.01 -5.75
N ARG A 65 -8.52 16.38 -4.47
CA ARG A 65 -9.02 17.71 -4.07
C ARG A 65 -8.08 18.84 -4.49
N GLU A 66 -6.77 18.64 -4.40
CA GLU A 66 -5.78 19.61 -4.88
C GLU A 66 -5.92 19.82 -6.40
N LYS A 67 -5.99 18.72 -7.18
CA LYS A 67 -6.15 18.80 -8.64
C LYS A 67 -7.50 19.43 -9.04
N GLN A 68 -8.57 19.14 -8.32
CA GLN A 68 -9.86 19.80 -8.53
C GLN A 68 -9.77 21.31 -8.33
N ARG A 69 -9.13 21.78 -7.24
CA ARG A 69 -8.91 23.22 -6.97
C ARG A 69 -8.03 23.90 -8.01
N GLN A 70 -7.15 23.15 -8.67
CA GLN A 70 -6.31 23.63 -9.77
C GLN A 70 -7.06 23.70 -11.12
N GLY A 71 -8.36 23.36 -11.15
CA GLY A 71 -9.18 23.40 -12.37
C GLY A 71 -9.19 22.10 -13.16
N HIS A 72 -8.67 20.99 -12.60
CA HIS A 72 -8.60 19.69 -13.26
C HIS A 72 -9.68 18.71 -12.77
N GLY A 73 -10.85 19.21 -12.34
CA GLY A 73 -11.95 18.38 -11.82
C GLY A 73 -12.56 17.42 -12.85
N GLU A 74 -12.46 17.75 -14.14
CA GLU A 74 -12.94 16.91 -15.25
C GLU A 74 -11.89 15.90 -15.75
N ALA A 75 -10.71 15.84 -15.13
CA ALA A 75 -9.70 14.86 -15.51
C ALA A 75 -10.21 13.44 -15.23
N THR A 76 -10.22 12.61 -16.26
CA THR A 76 -10.73 11.24 -16.18
C THR A 76 -9.65 10.27 -15.72
N GLN A 77 -10.01 9.35 -14.83
CA GLN A 77 -9.21 8.18 -14.51
C GLN A 77 -9.46 7.09 -15.58
N PHE A 78 -8.41 6.36 -15.95
CA PHE A 78 -8.48 5.33 -16.98
C PHE A 78 -8.36 3.95 -16.34
N ILE A 79 -9.46 3.40 -15.81
CA ILE A 79 -9.44 2.03 -15.30
C ILE A 79 -9.45 1.08 -16.52
N GLY A 80 -8.30 0.50 -16.86
CA GLY A 80 -8.18 -0.63 -17.80
C GLY A 80 -8.53 -0.36 -19.25
N GLU A 81 -7.99 0.70 -19.86
CA GLU A 81 -8.13 1.08 -21.29
C GLU A 81 -9.57 1.19 -21.85
N ARG A 82 -10.63 0.95 -21.07
CA ARG A 82 -12.02 0.92 -21.58
C ARG A 82 -13.06 1.65 -20.73
N SER A 83 -12.69 2.12 -19.53
CA SER A 83 -13.63 2.82 -18.64
C SER A 83 -13.05 4.18 -18.23
N SER A 84 -13.48 5.23 -18.93
CA SER A 84 -13.26 6.61 -18.50
C SER A 84 -14.25 6.94 -17.38
N GLY A 85 -13.79 6.93 -16.14
CA GLY A 85 -14.55 7.47 -15.01
C GLY A 85 -14.09 8.89 -14.73
N SER A 86 -15.01 9.84 -14.54
CA SER A 86 -14.68 11.12 -13.90
C SER A 86 -14.10 10.84 -12.51
N LEU A 87 -13.24 11.74 -12.00
CA LEU A 87 -12.74 11.68 -10.62
C LEU A 87 -13.87 11.26 -9.66
N PRO A 88 -13.68 10.22 -8.81
CA PRO A 88 -14.68 9.83 -7.83
C PRO A 88 -15.11 11.07 -7.06
N GLY A 89 -16.39 11.43 -7.16
CA GLY A 89 -16.95 12.54 -6.39
C GLY A 89 -16.61 12.32 -4.92
N VAL A 90 -16.08 13.34 -4.25
CA VAL A 90 -15.60 13.35 -2.85
C VAL A 90 -16.71 13.02 -1.82
N GLN A 91 -17.88 12.53 -2.27
CA GLN A 91 -18.99 12.12 -1.40
C GLN A 91 -18.83 10.74 -0.75
N ALA A 92 -17.82 9.93 -1.13
CA ALA A 92 -17.54 8.65 -0.47
C ALA A 92 -16.91 8.77 0.95
N GLY A 93 -16.80 9.99 1.51
CA GLY A 93 -16.19 10.24 2.81
C GLY A 93 -17.15 10.46 3.99
N ASN A 94 -18.47 10.59 3.77
CA ASN A 94 -19.44 10.88 4.84
C ASN A 94 -20.46 9.75 5.04
N GLY A 95 -19.98 8.56 5.35
CA GLY A 95 -20.79 7.52 6.01
C GLY A 95 -20.88 7.81 7.50
N ASN A 96 -21.88 8.56 7.93
CA ASN A 96 -22.19 8.81 9.33
C ASN A 96 -22.80 7.52 9.93
N SER A 97 -21.98 6.57 10.38
CA SER A 97 -22.43 5.42 11.15
C SER A 97 -22.06 5.58 12.62
N SER A 98 -23.10 5.59 13.47
CA SER A 98 -23.04 5.72 14.93
C SER A 98 -22.08 4.72 15.57
N PRO A 99 -21.47 5.05 16.74
CA PRO A 99 -20.50 4.18 17.38
C PRO A 99 -21.20 3.00 18.05
N SER A 100 -21.22 1.85 17.37
CA SER A 100 -21.56 0.58 17.98
C SER A 100 -20.29 -0.14 18.41
N SER A 101 -20.30 -0.56 19.67
CA SER A 101 -19.18 -1.08 20.45
C SER A 101 -18.67 -2.42 19.90
N SER A 102 -17.69 -2.35 19.00
CA SER A 102 -16.60 -3.32 18.83
C SER A 102 -15.56 -2.63 17.94
N SER A 103 -14.31 -3.04 18.01
CA SER A 103 -13.15 -2.55 17.24
C SER A 103 -13.31 -2.73 15.72
N SER A 104 -14.37 -2.19 15.12
CA SER A 104 -14.66 -2.31 13.70
C SER A 104 -13.88 -1.25 12.95
N CYS A 105 -12.84 -1.68 12.26
CA CYS A 105 -12.30 -0.91 11.19
C CYS A 105 -13.38 -0.77 10.09
N SER A 106 -14.11 0.34 10.08
CA SER A 106 -15.24 0.53 9.16
C SER A 106 -14.84 1.11 7.80
N SER A 107 -13.58 1.54 7.63
CA SER A 107 -13.06 2.07 6.37
C SER A 107 -11.61 1.63 6.14
N PRO A 108 -11.17 1.45 4.88
CA PRO A 108 -9.79 1.03 4.56
C PRO A 108 -8.72 1.86 5.27
N GLN A 109 -8.89 3.18 5.30
CA GLN A 109 -7.95 4.09 5.99
C GLN A 109 -7.83 3.78 7.49
N ARG A 110 -8.93 3.53 8.20
CA ARG A 110 -8.87 3.19 9.63
C ARG A 110 -8.10 1.88 9.86
N CYS A 111 -8.12 0.96 8.90
CA CYS A 111 -7.46 -0.35 9.03
C CYS A 111 -5.98 -0.17 8.85
N ILE A 112 -5.61 0.65 7.86
CA ILE A 112 -4.23 1.06 7.61
C ILE A 112 -3.69 1.84 8.82
N ASP A 113 -4.45 2.77 9.39
CA ASP A 113 -4.04 3.54 10.57
C ASP A 113 -3.81 2.64 11.79
N TRP A 114 -4.69 1.65 12.01
CA TRP A 114 -4.49 0.65 13.07
C TRP A 114 -3.18 -0.14 12.88
N ASN A 115 -2.88 -0.55 11.65
CA ASN A 115 -1.61 -1.19 11.32
C ASN A 115 -0.42 -0.23 11.43
N ARG A 116 -0.60 1.06 11.08
CA ARG A 116 0.44 2.10 11.22
C ARG A 116 0.88 2.20 12.67
N ASP A 117 -0.07 2.26 13.60
CA ASP A 117 0.23 2.35 15.04
C ASP A 117 0.93 1.10 15.56
N LEU A 118 0.46 -0.09 15.16
CA LEU A 118 1.12 -1.35 15.48
C LEU A 118 2.56 -1.40 14.95
N LEU A 119 2.77 -1.08 13.66
CA LEU A 119 4.09 -1.09 13.03
C LEU A 119 5.03 -0.07 13.66
N LYS A 120 4.53 1.11 14.04
CA LYS A 120 5.32 2.11 14.77
C LYS A 120 5.78 1.60 16.12
N GLN A 121 4.87 0.99 16.88
CA GLN A 121 5.18 0.44 18.19
C GLN A 121 6.22 -0.70 18.09
N GLU A 122 5.94 -1.70 17.25
CA GLU A 122 6.70 -2.95 17.23
C GLU A 122 8.03 -2.83 16.45
N LEU A 123 8.12 -1.92 15.48
CA LEU A 123 9.34 -1.68 14.70
C LEU A 123 10.10 -0.42 15.14
N GLY A 124 9.61 0.28 16.17
CA GLY A 124 10.21 1.52 16.68
C GLY A 124 10.28 2.63 15.63
N LEU A 125 9.23 2.77 14.81
CA LEU A 125 9.14 3.77 13.75
C LEU A 125 8.48 5.06 14.25
N THR A 126 8.85 6.16 13.61
CA THR A 126 8.22 7.46 13.78
C THR A 126 7.50 7.86 12.48
N GLU A 127 6.67 8.89 12.51
CA GLU A 127 6.02 9.44 11.29
C GLU A 127 7.04 9.82 10.21
N GLN A 128 8.26 10.16 10.63
CA GLN A 128 9.38 10.49 9.76
C GLN A 128 9.91 9.29 8.96
N ASP A 129 9.59 8.06 9.38
CA ASP A 129 10.01 6.83 8.73
C ASP A 129 8.93 6.27 7.77
N ILE A 130 7.77 6.94 7.69
CA ILE A 130 6.60 6.48 6.94
C ILE A 130 6.28 7.43 5.78
N ILE A 131 5.96 6.89 4.61
CA ILE A 131 5.47 7.64 3.46
C ILE A 131 4.12 7.07 3.03
N ASP A 132 3.13 7.95 2.95
CA ASP A 132 1.79 7.63 2.50
C ASP A 132 1.71 7.67 0.97
N ILE A 133 1.45 6.51 0.35
CA ILE A 133 1.28 6.34 -1.09
C ILE A 133 -0.21 6.44 -1.44
N PRO A 134 -0.63 7.36 -2.34
CA PRO A 134 -2.03 7.50 -2.72
C PRO A 134 -2.62 6.20 -3.29
N GLN A 135 -3.61 5.62 -2.62
CA GLN A 135 -4.27 4.38 -3.04
C GLN A 135 -5.76 4.45 -2.72
N LEU A 136 -6.63 3.94 -3.59
CA LEU A 136 -8.06 3.81 -3.30
C LEU A 136 -8.50 2.36 -3.34
N PHE A 137 -9.58 2.08 -2.62
CA PHE A 137 -10.18 0.77 -2.53
C PHE A 137 -11.68 0.87 -2.75
N VAL A 138 -12.29 -0.20 -3.27
CA VAL A 138 -13.73 -0.40 -3.36
C VAL A 138 -14.13 -1.42 -2.30
N LEU A 139 -15.20 -1.14 -1.57
CA LEU A 139 -15.75 -2.10 -0.62
C LEU A 139 -16.62 -3.12 -1.37
N ASN A 140 -16.28 -4.40 -1.19
CA ASN A 140 -17.07 -5.56 -1.58
C ASN A 140 -17.55 -6.23 -0.28
N ASP A 141 -18.83 -6.09 0.02
CA ASP A 141 -19.44 -6.44 1.31
C ASP A 141 -18.75 -5.75 2.51
N SER A 142 -17.91 -6.50 3.23
CA SER A 142 -17.18 -6.07 4.43
C SER A 142 -15.67 -6.02 4.23
N ARG A 143 -15.20 -6.23 2.99
CA ARG A 143 -13.78 -6.24 2.62
C ARG A 143 -13.50 -5.28 1.47
N ALA A 144 -12.23 -5.04 1.20
CA ALA A 144 -11.77 -4.06 0.24
C ALA A 144 -10.96 -4.71 -0.89
N ASP A 145 -11.22 -4.27 -2.11
CA ASP A 145 -10.40 -4.53 -3.31
C ASP A 145 -9.74 -3.22 -3.77
N ALA A 146 -8.54 -3.28 -4.34
CA ALA A 146 -7.91 -2.09 -4.91
C ALA A 146 -8.75 -1.51 -6.07
N LEU A 147 -9.02 -0.21 -6.05
CA LEU A 147 -9.79 0.48 -7.10
C LEU A 147 -8.98 0.62 -8.40
N PHE A 148 -7.67 0.75 -8.26
CA PHE A 148 -6.68 0.82 -9.34
C PHE A 148 -5.40 0.12 -8.88
N PRO A 149 -4.46 -0.22 -9.79
CA PRO A 149 -3.27 -1.01 -9.46
C PRO A 149 -2.53 -0.49 -8.23
N ASP A 150 -2.29 -1.37 -7.26
CA ASP A 150 -1.82 -0.97 -5.95
C ASP A 150 -0.33 -0.62 -5.98
N MET A 151 -0.04 0.69 -5.92
CA MET A 151 1.32 1.17 -6.06
C MET A 151 2.26 0.71 -4.94
N VAL A 152 1.77 0.28 -3.76
CA VAL A 152 2.68 -0.26 -2.73
C VAL A 152 3.12 -1.69 -3.00
N ASN A 153 2.39 -2.43 -3.85
CA ASN A 153 2.69 -3.79 -4.27
C ASN A 153 3.80 -3.81 -5.36
N MET A 154 4.91 -3.14 -5.08
CA MET A 154 5.98 -2.85 -6.03
C MET A 154 7.19 -3.79 -5.92
N LEU A 155 7.95 -3.89 -7.00
CA LEU A 155 9.23 -4.58 -7.05
C LEU A 155 10.38 -3.65 -6.60
N VAL A 156 11.05 -3.99 -5.49
CA VAL A 156 12.17 -3.19 -4.96
C VAL A 156 13.53 -3.81 -5.28
N LEU A 157 14.26 -3.23 -6.23
CA LEU A 157 15.60 -3.67 -6.69
C LEU A 157 16.67 -2.62 -6.33
N GLY A 158 17.00 -2.56 -5.04
CA GLY A 158 17.89 -1.52 -4.52
C GLY A 158 17.25 -0.15 -4.72
N ARG A 159 17.85 0.70 -5.57
CA ARG A 159 17.30 2.03 -5.87
C ARG A 159 16.24 2.03 -6.96
N HIS A 160 16.04 0.92 -7.68
CA HIS A 160 15.07 0.85 -8.78
C HIS A 160 13.77 0.25 -8.28
N LEU A 161 12.66 0.95 -8.53
CA LEU A 161 11.32 0.54 -8.13
C LEU A 161 10.49 0.22 -9.37
N GLY A 162 10.00 -1.02 -9.48
CA GLY A 162 9.01 -1.43 -10.46
C GLY A 162 7.61 -1.31 -9.86
N ILE A 163 6.94 -0.20 -10.11
CA ILE A 163 5.68 0.19 -9.45
C ILE A 163 4.51 -0.13 -10.38
N PRO A 164 3.43 -0.77 -9.92
CA PRO A 164 2.22 -0.93 -10.73
C PRO A 164 1.73 0.40 -11.28
N LYS A 165 1.41 0.46 -12.57
CA LYS A 165 0.95 1.70 -13.22
C LYS A 165 -0.48 1.99 -12.76
N PRO A 166 -0.77 3.12 -12.10
CA PRO A 166 -2.07 3.33 -11.43
C PRO A 166 -3.18 3.82 -12.38
N PHE A 167 -2.83 4.24 -13.61
CA PHE A 167 -3.75 4.84 -14.58
C PHE A 167 -4.64 5.96 -14.02
N GLY A 168 -4.08 6.75 -13.11
CA GLY A 168 -4.74 7.90 -12.51
C GLY A 168 -5.07 9.03 -13.49
N PRO A 169 -5.81 10.05 -13.03
CA PRO A 169 -6.22 11.19 -13.84
C PRO A 169 -5.05 11.88 -14.56
N ALA A 170 -5.25 12.17 -15.84
CA ALA A 170 -4.28 12.90 -16.65
C ALA A 170 -4.39 14.42 -16.42
N VAL A 171 -3.33 15.04 -15.92
CA VAL A 171 -3.19 16.49 -15.71
C VAL A 171 -1.98 16.96 -16.49
N GLY A 172 -2.17 17.88 -17.44
CA GLY A 172 -1.07 18.36 -18.30
C GLY A 172 -0.41 17.24 -19.14
N GLY A 173 -1.19 16.22 -19.52
CA GLY A 173 -0.70 15.07 -20.28
C GLY A 173 0.00 13.99 -19.46
N SER A 174 0.09 14.14 -18.14
CA SER A 174 0.76 13.18 -17.24
C SER A 174 -0.18 12.64 -16.15
N CYS A 175 0.01 11.39 -15.74
CA CYS A 175 -0.74 10.80 -14.64
C CYS A 175 -0.38 11.47 -13.31
N CYS A 176 -1.36 12.07 -12.63
CA CYS A 176 -1.11 12.80 -11.38
C CYS A 176 -0.69 11.90 -10.21
N LEU A 177 -1.11 10.63 -10.20
CA LEU A 177 -0.70 9.64 -9.21
C LEU A 177 0.78 9.25 -9.40
N GLU A 178 1.17 8.93 -10.64
CA GLU A 178 2.58 8.63 -10.94
C GLU A 178 3.49 9.81 -10.57
N GLN A 179 3.07 11.03 -10.91
CA GLN A 179 3.82 12.24 -10.56
C GLN A 179 3.95 12.39 -9.04
N ARG A 180 2.86 12.23 -8.28
CA ARG A 180 2.90 12.32 -6.82
C ARG A 180 3.82 11.26 -6.21
N VAL A 181 3.83 10.04 -6.72
CA VAL A 181 4.75 8.99 -6.24
C VAL A 181 6.21 9.33 -6.55
N ARG A 182 6.52 9.88 -7.73
CA ARG A 182 7.86 10.40 -8.04
C ARG A 182 8.29 11.50 -7.06
N GLU A 183 7.42 12.48 -6.82
CA GLU A 183 7.67 13.58 -5.87
C GLU A 183 7.98 13.09 -4.45
N LEU A 184 7.38 11.97 -4.03
CA LEU A 184 7.61 11.37 -2.71
C LEU A 184 8.90 10.55 -2.63
N LEU A 185 9.25 9.80 -3.69
CA LEU A 185 10.28 8.76 -3.63
C LEU A 185 11.61 9.16 -4.28
N GLU A 186 11.59 9.95 -5.36
CA GLU A 186 12.81 10.37 -6.06
C GLU A 186 13.75 11.23 -5.20
N PRO A 187 13.26 12.10 -4.28
CA PRO A 187 14.14 12.81 -3.34
C PRO A 187 14.95 11.91 -2.41
N LEU A 188 14.55 10.63 -2.25
CA LEU A 188 15.32 9.63 -1.49
C LEU A 188 16.44 8.96 -2.32
N GLY A 189 16.58 9.36 -3.59
CA GLY A 189 17.50 8.73 -4.54
C GLY A 189 16.96 7.44 -5.16
N LEU A 190 15.64 7.25 -5.15
CA LEU A 190 14.95 6.11 -5.76
C LEU A 190 14.53 6.46 -7.20
N SER A 191 14.56 5.46 -8.08
CA SER A 191 14.18 5.57 -9.49
C SER A 191 12.87 4.83 -9.70
N CYS A 192 11.80 5.56 -10.02
CA CYS A 192 10.46 5.02 -10.21
C CYS A 192 10.22 4.62 -11.67
N THR A 193 9.92 3.34 -11.91
CA THR A 193 9.49 2.82 -13.21
C THR A 193 8.09 2.23 -13.07
N PHE A 194 7.13 2.77 -13.81
CA PHE A 194 5.73 2.30 -13.75
C PHE A 194 5.52 1.19 -14.78
N ILE A 195 5.04 0.04 -14.32
CA ILE A 195 4.86 -1.18 -15.08
C ILE A 195 3.36 -1.40 -15.30
N ASP A 196 2.97 -1.57 -16.55
CA ASP A 196 1.60 -1.93 -16.90
C ASP A 196 1.40 -3.43 -16.67
N ASP A 197 0.66 -3.76 -15.61
CA ASP A 197 0.28 -5.11 -15.22
C ASP A 197 -1.25 -5.33 -15.25
N PHE A 198 -2.01 -4.34 -15.75
CA PHE A 198 -3.44 -4.20 -15.47
C PHE A 198 -4.24 -5.45 -15.83
N PHE A 199 -4.12 -5.91 -17.07
CA PHE A 199 -4.88 -7.07 -17.56
C PHE A 199 -4.32 -8.41 -17.10
N SER A 200 -3.01 -8.47 -16.83
CA SER A 200 -2.32 -9.71 -16.47
C SER A 200 -2.42 -10.05 -14.98
N TYR A 201 -2.53 -9.05 -14.11
CA TYR A 201 -2.49 -9.22 -12.66
C TYR A 201 -3.60 -8.44 -11.95
N HIS A 202 -3.76 -7.14 -12.21
CA HIS A 202 -4.69 -6.29 -11.45
C HIS A 202 -6.16 -6.76 -11.50
N VAL A 203 -6.64 -7.10 -12.70
CA VAL A 203 -8.00 -7.66 -12.88
C VAL A 203 -8.23 -8.97 -12.10
N LEU A 204 -7.15 -9.66 -11.72
CA LEU A 204 -7.17 -10.87 -10.90
C LEU A 204 -6.91 -10.60 -9.41
N ALA A 205 -7.06 -9.34 -8.96
CA ALA A 205 -6.84 -8.88 -7.59
C ALA A 205 -5.40 -9.08 -7.09
N GLY A 206 -4.39 -8.89 -7.95
CA GLY A 206 -2.99 -8.80 -7.54
C GLY A 206 -2.23 -7.81 -8.40
N ASP A 207 -1.04 -7.40 -8.00
CA ASP A 207 -0.23 -6.44 -8.76
C ASP A 207 1.21 -6.96 -8.94
N VAL A 208 2.15 -6.12 -9.41
CA VAL A 208 3.54 -6.52 -9.75
C VAL A 208 4.19 -7.46 -8.72
N HIS A 209 4.12 -7.18 -7.41
CA HIS A 209 4.72 -8.05 -6.39
C HIS A 209 3.95 -9.38 -6.22
N CYS A 210 2.64 -9.41 -6.42
CA CYS A 210 1.89 -10.67 -6.47
C CYS A 210 2.32 -11.56 -7.66
N GLY A 211 2.78 -10.94 -8.76
CA GLY A 211 3.28 -11.63 -9.95
C GLY A 211 4.78 -11.95 -9.96
N THR A 212 5.57 -11.44 -9.01
CA THR A 212 7.03 -11.50 -9.04
C THR A 212 7.62 -11.88 -7.67
N ASN A 213 8.84 -12.42 -7.66
CA ASN A 213 9.55 -12.70 -6.40
C ASN A 213 11.05 -12.47 -6.56
N VAL A 214 11.69 -11.84 -5.57
CA VAL A 214 13.10 -11.45 -5.63
C VAL A 214 13.92 -12.25 -4.64
N ARG A 215 14.85 -13.05 -5.16
CA ARG A 215 15.91 -13.64 -4.33
C ARG A 215 16.94 -12.58 -3.97
N ARG A 216 17.13 -12.32 -2.68
CA ARG A 216 18.08 -11.33 -2.15
C ARG A 216 19.33 -12.01 -1.56
N LYS A 217 20.40 -11.24 -1.39
CA LYS A 217 21.58 -11.67 -0.64
C LYS A 217 21.21 -11.84 0.85
N PRO A 218 21.75 -12.84 1.56
CA PRO A 218 21.57 -12.95 3.01
C PRO A 218 22.12 -11.73 3.74
N PHE A 219 21.64 -11.51 4.97
CA PHE A 219 22.22 -10.49 5.85
C PHE A 219 23.71 -10.76 6.11
N ALA A 220 24.49 -9.69 6.19
CA ALA A 220 25.89 -9.78 6.60
C ALA A 220 26.02 -10.22 8.07
N PHE A 221 25.08 -9.75 8.91
CA PHE A 221 24.95 -10.16 10.31
C PHE A 221 24.70 -11.66 10.42
N LYS A 222 25.41 -12.31 11.34
CA LYS A 222 25.31 -13.76 11.55
C LYS A 222 24.21 -14.05 12.56
N TRP A 223 23.20 -14.84 12.16
CA TRP A 223 22.03 -15.10 13.00
C TRP A 223 22.37 -15.71 14.37
N TRP A 224 23.45 -16.51 14.46
CA TRP A 224 23.91 -17.10 15.72
C TRP A 224 24.59 -16.11 16.67
N HIS A 225 24.78 -14.84 16.28
CA HIS A 225 25.20 -13.75 17.18
C HIS A 225 24.01 -12.97 17.76
N MET A 226 22.78 -13.25 17.33
CA MET A 226 21.59 -12.68 17.97
C MET A 226 21.39 -13.32 19.35
N VAL A 227 20.91 -12.53 20.30
CA VAL A 227 20.28 -13.01 21.54
C VAL A 227 18.77 -12.81 21.37
N PRO A 228 18.00 -13.88 21.08
CA PRO A 228 16.55 -13.79 20.89
C PRO A 228 15.78 -13.38 22.14
#